data_AF-A0A448WVM6-F1
#
_entry.id   AF-A0A448WVM6-F1
#
_cell.length_a   1.000
_cell.length_b   1.000
_cell.length_c   1.000
_cell.angle_alpha   90.00
_cell.angle_beta   90.00
_cell.angle_gamma   90.00
#
_symmetry.space_group_name_H-M   'P 1'
#
loop_
_entity.id
_entity.type
_entity.pdbx_description
1 polymer ?
#
loop_
_entity_poly.entity_id
_entity_poly.type
_entity_poly.pdbx_seq_one_letter_code
_entity_poly.pdbx_strand_id
1 'polypeptide(L)'
;MVYRVIPETPEIESFLDDCVSRVISIGVGPGPDVAALVAYLRLRKTFVPGTSNRLVYYAIDKCSGWSVYLDAFDRAWSAVHGVSVWFRTARFGEATDVAKLPDADLIVFSFANTTLMSSTVWPALQARYRMIFVLDGMKEVCYWGKDRLNTWLNCVNFVSRLAC
;
A
#
# COMPACT_ATOMS: atom_id res chain seq x y z
N MET A 1 -18.88 13.17 10.90
CA MET A 1 -17.97 13.94 10.06
C MET A 1 -16.89 12.99 9.56
N VAL A 2 -16.90 12.67 8.26
CA VAL A 2 -15.95 11.73 7.64
C VAL A 2 -14.72 12.54 7.24
N TYR A 3 -13.59 12.34 7.91
CA TYR A 3 -12.34 12.94 7.48
C TYR A 3 -11.83 12.13 6.28
N ARG A 4 -11.82 12.73 5.09
CA ARG A 4 -11.15 12.14 3.92
C ARG A 4 -9.66 12.06 4.25
N VAL A 5 -9.12 10.85 4.21
CA VAL A 5 -7.78 10.50 4.73
C VAL A 5 -6.65 10.87 3.75
N ILE A 6 -6.96 11.43 2.59
CA ILE A 6 -6.00 12.04 1.68
C ILE A 6 -6.39 13.53 1.62
N PRO A 7 -5.52 14.48 2.03
CA PRO A 7 -5.76 15.89 1.76
C PRO A 7 -6.05 16.00 0.27
N GLU A 8 -7.16 16.61 -0.11
CA GLU A 8 -7.72 16.69 -1.47
C GLU A 8 -6.65 17.04 -2.51
N THR A 9 -5.89 16.03 -2.95
CA THR A 9 -4.77 16.15 -3.87
C THR A 9 -5.22 15.41 -5.11
N PRO A 10 -5.87 16.10 -6.06
CA PRO A 10 -6.50 15.46 -7.21
C PRO A 10 -5.52 14.58 -8.00
N GLU A 11 -4.23 14.91 -7.98
CA GLU A 11 -3.17 14.15 -8.63
C GLU A 11 -2.94 12.78 -7.98
N ILE A 12 -3.05 12.69 -6.64
CA ILE A 12 -2.97 11.42 -5.91
C ILE A 12 -4.21 10.58 -6.21
N GLU A 13 -5.40 11.18 -6.12
CA GLU A 13 -6.65 10.47 -6.40
C GLU A 13 -6.67 9.94 -7.85
N SER A 14 -6.30 10.77 -8.82
CA SER A 14 -6.22 10.36 -10.24
C SER A 14 -5.17 9.27 -10.45
N PHE A 15 -4.01 9.34 -9.78
CA PHE A 15 -3.01 8.27 -9.86
C PHE A 15 -3.54 6.95 -9.31
N LEU A 16 -4.17 6.98 -8.13
CA LEU A 16 -4.76 5.80 -7.50
C LEU A 16 -5.86 5.19 -8.37
N ASP A 17 -6.69 6.03 -8.99
CA ASP A 17 -7.79 5.58 -9.83
C ASP A 17 -7.33 5.07 -11.20
N ASP A 18 -6.43 5.78 -11.87
CA ASP A 18 -6.10 5.48 -13.27
C ASP A 18 -4.90 4.54 -13.44
N CYS A 19 -3.96 4.55 -12.48
CA CYS A 19 -2.65 3.92 -12.67
C CYS A 19 -2.42 2.68 -11.79
N VAL A 20 -3.16 2.50 -10.68
CA VAL A 20 -2.84 1.45 -9.70
C VAL A 20 -3.54 0.13 -10.03
N SER A 21 -2.72 -0.87 -10.37
CA SER A 21 -3.11 -2.26 -10.61
C SER A 21 -2.29 -3.26 -9.80
N ARG A 22 -1.07 -2.89 -9.39
CA ARG A 22 -0.14 -3.71 -8.62
C ARG A 22 0.37 -2.91 -7.42
N VAL A 23 0.14 -3.46 -6.24
CA VAL A 23 0.55 -2.88 -4.97
C VAL A 23 1.51 -3.84 -4.27
N ILE A 24 2.57 -3.32 -3.67
CA ILE A 24 3.36 -4.04 -2.67
C ILE A 24 3.10 -3.37 -1.34
N SER A 25 2.78 -4.14 -0.30
CA SER A 25 2.76 -3.62 1.08
C SER A 25 3.73 -4.39 1.95
N ILE A 26 4.50 -3.65 2.73
CA ILE A 26 5.59 -4.16 3.57
C ILE A 26 5.23 -3.92 5.02
N GLY A 27 5.45 -4.93 5.86
CA GLY A 27 5.05 -4.93 7.26
C GLY A 27 3.53 -4.88 7.44
N VAL A 28 2.81 -5.65 6.64
CA VAL A 28 1.33 -5.63 6.57
C VAL A 28 0.62 -6.02 7.87
N GLY A 29 1.30 -6.70 8.80
CA GLY A 29 0.64 -7.26 9.96
C GLY A 29 -0.57 -8.13 9.55
N PRO A 30 -1.71 -8.05 10.25
CA PRO A 30 -2.93 -8.79 9.90
C PRO A 30 -3.66 -8.26 8.63
N GLY A 31 -3.10 -7.26 7.93
CA GLY A 31 -3.64 -6.72 6.68
C GLY A 31 -4.75 -5.66 6.75
N PRO A 32 -4.88 -4.83 7.80
CA PRO A 32 -5.92 -3.81 7.83
C PRO A 32 -5.70 -2.71 6.77
N ASP A 33 -4.44 -2.41 6.41
CA ASP A 33 -4.06 -1.54 5.30
C ASP A 33 -4.42 -2.14 3.93
N VAL A 34 -4.29 -3.46 3.79
CA VAL A 34 -4.69 -4.18 2.58
C VAL A 34 -6.20 -4.05 2.38
N ALA A 35 -6.97 -4.34 3.42
CA ALA A 35 -8.43 -4.19 3.40
C ALA A 35 -8.83 -2.74 3.08
N ALA A 36 -8.10 -1.77 3.63
CA ALA A 36 -8.25 -0.34 3.37
C ALA A 36 -8.25 0.02 1.91
N LEU A 37 -7.12 -0.33 1.30
CA LEU A 37 -6.74 0.19 0.02
C LEU A 37 -7.55 -0.54 -1.05
N VAL A 38 -7.82 -1.83 -0.83
CA VAL A 38 -8.78 -2.58 -1.63
C VAL A 38 -10.17 -1.94 -1.55
N ALA A 39 -10.70 -1.68 -0.36
CA ALA A 39 -12.02 -1.06 -0.21
C ALA A 39 -12.06 0.31 -0.91
N TYR A 40 -11.03 1.13 -0.76
CA TYR A 40 -10.93 2.43 -1.44
C TYR A 40 -10.90 2.27 -2.97
N LEU A 41 -9.98 1.47 -3.49
CA LEU A 41 -9.77 1.29 -4.94
C LEU A 41 -10.89 0.51 -5.63
N ARG A 42 -11.71 -0.24 -4.89
CA ARG A 42 -12.75 -1.12 -5.47
C ARG A 42 -14.18 -0.71 -5.17
N LEU A 43 -14.45 -0.12 -4.00
CA LEU A 43 -15.79 0.34 -3.66
C LEU A 43 -16.05 1.77 -4.12
N ARG A 44 -15.00 2.59 -4.29
CA ARG A 44 -15.15 3.95 -4.81
C ARG A 44 -15.19 3.99 -6.34
N LYS A 45 -14.52 3.05 -7.01
CA LYS A 45 -14.66 2.88 -8.46
C LYS A 45 -16.09 2.47 -8.76
N THR A 46 -16.71 3.12 -9.72
CA THR A 46 -17.76 2.52 -10.54
C THR A 46 -17.10 1.36 -11.29
N PHE A 47 -16.92 0.23 -10.62
CA PHE A 47 -16.40 -0.97 -11.24
C PHE A 47 -17.36 -1.32 -12.37
N VAL A 48 -16.95 -1.07 -13.62
CA VAL A 48 -17.69 -1.51 -14.80
C VAL A 48 -17.31 -2.99 -14.96
N PRO A 49 -18.25 -3.93 -14.77
CA PRO A 49 -17.96 -5.34 -15.00
C PRO A 49 -17.39 -5.51 -16.41
N GLY A 50 -16.18 -6.06 -16.53
CA GLY A 50 -15.50 -6.26 -17.82
C GLY A 50 -14.31 -5.34 -18.11
N THR A 51 -14.09 -4.25 -17.35
CA THR A 51 -12.83 -3.48 -17.42
C THR A 51 -11.78 -4.14 -16.51
N SER A 52 -11.33 -5.32 -16.93
CA SER A 52 -10.43 -6.20 -16.19
C SER A 52 -9.02 -5.62 -16.07
N ASN A 53 -8.75 -4.85 -15.02
CA ASN A 53 -7.43 -4.85 -14.39
C ASN A 53 -7.57 -5.31 -12.95
N ARG A 54 -7.33 -6.60 -12.73
CA ARG A 54 -7.27 -7.22 -11.40
C ARG A 54 -6.25 -6.48 -10.54
N LEU A 55 -6.60 -6.18 -9.29
CA LEU A 55 -5.67 -5.55 -8.35
C LEU A 55 -4.82 -6.67 -7.76
N VAL A 56 -3.53 -6.65 -8.03
CA VAL A 56 -2.58 -7.61 -7.46
C VAL A 56 -1.89 -6.97 -6.28
N TYR A 57 -1.98 -7.61 -5.13
CA TYR A 57 -1.45 -7.10 -3.87
C TYR A 57 -0.38 -8.07 -3.34
N TYR A 58 0.87 -7.64 -3.31
CA TYR A 58 1.97 -8.39 -2.73
C TYR A 58 2.18 -7.95 -1.29
N ALA A 59 1.72 -8.75 -0.36
CA ALA A 59 1.80 -8.52 1.07
C ALA A 59 3.07 -9.17 1.64
N ILE A 60 3.88 -8.40 2.37
CA ILE A 60 5.14 -8.86 2.95
C ILE A 60 5.15 -8.56 4.44
N ASP A 61 5.43 -9.56 5.27
CA ASP A 61 5.70 -9.36 6.70
C ASP A 61 6.69 -10.41 7.20
N LYS A 62 7.41 -10.11 8.30
CA LYS A 62 8.32 -11.07 8.94
C LYS A 62 7.57 -12.19 9.67
N CYS A 63 6.34 -11.94 10.10
CA CYS A 63 5.53 -12.89 10.85
C CYS A 63 4.66 -13.72 9.90
N SER A 64 4.97 -15.02 9.79
CA SER A 64 4.21 -15.96 8.94
C SER A 64 2.76 -16.17 9.42
N GLY A 65 2.48 -15.91 10.70
CA GLY A 65 1.15 -16.07 11.29
C GLY A 65 0.07 -15.18 10.67
N TRP A 66 0.46 -14.13 9.93
CA TRP A 66 -0.51 -13.27 9.25
C TRP A 66 -1.12 -13.87 7.98
N SER A 67 -0.49 -14.90 7.41
CA SER A 67 -0.99 -15.62 6.23
C SER A 67 -2.47 -16.02 6.36
N VAL A 68 -2.87 -16.55 7.52
CA VAL A 68 -4.26 -17.01 7.74
C VAL A 68 -5.30 -15.89 7.55
N TYR A 69 -4.98 -14.65 7.93
CA TYR A 69 -5.87 -13.50 7.80
C TYR A 69 -5.93 -13.02 6.35
N LEU A 70 -4.77 -12.93 5.69
CA LEU A 70 -4.66 -12.46 4.31
C LEU A 70 -5.25 -13.47 3.32
N ASP A 71 -5.08 -14.77 3.55
CA ASP A 71 -5.68 -15.82 2.75
C ASP A 71 -7.21 -15.84 2.92
N ALA A 72 -7.70 -15.59 4.15
CA ALA A 72 -9.14 -15.47 4.40
C ALA A 72 -9.72 -14.24 3.69
N PHE A 73 -9.02 -13.11 3.74
CA PHE A 73 -9.38 -11.90 3.01
C PHE A 73 -9.42 -12.14 1.49
N ASP A 74 -8.36 -12.74 0.93
CA ASP A 74 -8.28 -13.04 -0.51
C ASP A 74 -9.44 -13.92 -0.97
N ARG A 75 -9.73 -15.01 -0.26
CA ARG A 75 -10.86 -15.90 -0.60
C ARG A 75 -12.19 -15.17 -0.60
N ALA A 76 -12.42 -14.28 0.36
CA ALA A 76 -13.68 -13.55 0.48
C ALA A 76 -13.82 -12.43 -0.57
N TRP A 77 -12.73 -11.79 -0.96
CA TRP A 77 -12.77 -10.58 -1.79
C TRP A 77 -12.35 -10.78 -3.24
N SER A 78 -11.59 -11.83 -3.56
CA SER A 78 -10.96 -12.01 -4.88
C SER A 78 -12.00 -12.09 -6.01
N ALA A 79 -13.05 -12.89 -5.83
CA ALA A 79 -14.10 -13.09 -6.83
C ALA A 79 -15.03 -11.88 -6.98
N VAL A 80 -15.29 -11.17 -5.88
CA VAL A 80 -16.26 -10.06 -5.83
C VAL A 80 -15.64 -8.75 -6.32
N HIS A 81 -14.38 -8.50 -5.95
CA HIS A 81 -13.73 -7.21 -6.16
C HIS A 81 -12.54 -7.26 -7.14
N GLY A 82 -12.29 -8.42 -7.76
CA GLY A 82 -11.21 -8.59 -8.72
C GLY A 82 -9.85 -8.26 -8.10
N VAL A 83 -9.55 -8.89 -6.98
CA VAL A 83 -8.31 -8.71 -6.19
C VAL A 83 -7.56 -10.04 -6.15
N SER A 84 -6.23 -10.01 -6.04
CA SER A 84 -5.44 -11.18 -5.61
C SER A 84 -4.44 -10.72 -4.58
N VAL A 85 -4.49 -11.27 -3.37
CA VAL A 85 -3.52 -10.99 -2.32
C VAL A 85 -2.54 -12.16 -2.23
N TRP A 86 -1.26 -11.85 -2.40
CA TRP A 86 -0.15 -12.79 -2.32
C TRP A 86 0.67 -12.46 -1.09
N PHE A 87 0.68 -13.34 -0.09
CA PHE A 87 1.48 -13.15 1.10
C PHE A 87 2.85 -13.84 0.99
N ARG A 88 3.91 -13.13 1.39
CA ARG A 88 5.26 -13.68 1.53
C ARG A 88 5.83 -13.34 2.89
N THR A 89 6.26 -14.36 3.61
CA THR A 89 7.03 -14.15 4.83
C THR A 89 8.45 -13.72 4.49
N ALA A 90 8.81 -12.49 4.81
CA ALA A 90 10.16 -11.96 4.65
C ALA A 90 10.39 -10.76 5.56
N ARG A 91 11.63 -10.59 6.02
CA ARG A 91 12.09 -9.33 6.62
C ARG A 91 12.51 -8.38 5.50
N PHE A 92 12.15 -7.11 5.64
CA PHE A 92 12.54 -6.05 4.72
C PHE A 92 13.29 -4.97 5.51
N GLY A 93 14.47 -4.58 5.05
CA GLY A 93 15.27 -3.58 5.76
C GLY A 93 16.53 -3.10 5.04
N GLU A 94 16.95 -3.78 3.98
CA GLU A 94 18.20 -3.49 3.27
C GLU A 94 17.95 -3.20 1.78
N ALA A 95 18.87 -2.48 1.13
CA ALA A 95 18.76 -2.15 -0.30
C ALA A 95 18.66 -3.39 -1.20
N THR A 96 19.29 -4.51 -0.80
CA THR A 96 19.21 -5.78 -1.55
C THR A 96 17.80 -6.39 -1.51
N ASP A 97 16.98 -6.04 -0.52
CA ASP A 97 15.59 -6.48 -0.47
C ASP A 97 14.73 -5.73 -1.49
N VAL A 98 15.01 -4.44 -1.71
CA VAL A 98 14.36 -3.62 -2.74
C VAL A 98 14.56 -4.24 -4.13
N ALA A 99 15.76 -4.76 -4.42
CA ALA A 99 16.08 -5.39 -5.69
C ALA A 99 15.29 -6.69 -5.95
N LYS A 100 14.83 -7.37 -4.89
CA LYS A 100 14.08 -8.64 -4.98
C LYS A 100 12.57 -8.44 -5.12
N LEU A 101 12.08 -7.22 -4.92
CA LEU A 101 10.66 -6.92 -5.05
C LEU A 101 10.21 -7.05 -6.52
N PRO A 102 8.94 -7.35 -6.79
CA PRO A 102 8.39 -7.27 -8.15
C PRO A 102 8.18 -5.80 -8.56
N ASP A 103 7.84 -5.60 -9.83
CA ASP A 103 7.38 -4.30 -10.30
C ASP A 103 5.97 -4.03 -9.80
N ALA A 104 5.74 -2.80 -9.35
CA ALA A 104 4.48 -2.34 -8.78
C ALA A 104 4.25 -0.87 -9.11
N ASP A 105 2.98 -0.48 -9.12
CA ASP A 105 2.57 0.90 -9.37
C ASP A 105 2.65 1.71 -8.06
N LEU A 106 2.38 1.04 -6.94
CA LEU A 106 2.38 1.62 -5.59
C LEU A 106 3.10 0.70 -4.61
N ILE A 107 3.95 1.27 -3.75
CA ILE A 107 4.48 0.58 -2.58
C ILE A 107 3.96 1.24 -1.30
N VAL A 108 3.60 0.43 -0.31
CA VAL A 108 3.05 0.85 0.98
C VAL A 108 3.94 0.29 2.09
N PHE A 109 4.32 1.13 3.05
CA PHE A 109 5.00 0.73 4.28
C PHE A 109 3.98 0.79 5.41
N SER A 110 3.59 -0.36 5.96
CA SER A 110 2.48 -0.50 6.91
C SER A 110 2.93 -0.85 8.32
N PHE A 111 4.15 -0.47 8.69
CA PHE A 111 4.72 -0.71 10.01
C PHE A 111 5.30 0.55 10.63
N ALA A 112 5.26 0.60 11.95
CA ALA A 112 5.89 1.67 12.71
C ALA A 112 7.41 1.61 12.57
N ASN A 113 8.05 2.79 12.52
CA ASN A 113 9.50 2.96 12.59
C ASN A 113 10.26 2.68 11.27
N THR A 114 9.74 3.22 10.17
CA THR A 114 10.44 3.20 8.86
C THR A 114 11.76 3.99 8.88
N THR A 115 11.94 4.85 9.88
CA THR A 115 13.20 5.54 10.22
C THR A 115 14.34 4.59 10.63
N LEU A 116 14.05 3.37 11.07
CA LEU A 116 15.06 2.35 11.41
C LEU A 116 15.59 1.59 10.19
N MET A 117 15.04 1.85 9.00
CA MET A 117 15.53 1.23 7.78
C MET A 117 16.92 1.77 7.42
N SER A 118 17.72 0.92 6.78
CA SER A 118 19.00 1.34 6.23
C SER A 118 18.82 2.56 5.34
N SER A 119 19.68 3.58 5.50
CA SER A 119 19.59 4.84 4.76
C SER A 119 19.68 4.65 3.24
N THR A 120 20.20 3.50 2.80
CA THR A 120 20.32 3.09 1.40
C THR A 120 19.01 2.58 0.78
N VAL A 121 17.99 2.27 1.59
CA VAL A 121 16.72 1.74 1.09
C VAL A 121 15.91 2.80 0.36
N TRP A 122 15.80 4.01 0.93
CA TRP A 122 14.96 5.07 0.35
C TRP A 122 15.41 5.49 -1.06
N PRO A 123 16.71 5.72 -1.34
CA PRO A 123 17.16 5.98 -2.70
C PRO A 123 16.84 4.85 -3.67
N ALA A 124 16.99 3.58 -3.24
CA ALA A 124 16.68 2.43 -4.08
C ALA A 124 15.18 2.33 -4.40
N LEU A 125 14.31 2.64 -3.43
CA LEU A 125 12.87 2.69 -3.63
C LEU A 125 12.47 3.83 -4.59
N GLN A 126 13.00 5.02 -4.39
CA GLN A 126 12.72 6.21 -5.22
C GLN A 126 13.21 6.04 -6.66
N ALA A 127 14.28 5.27 -6.88
CA ALA A 127 14.76 4.95 -8.22
C ALA A 127 13.84 3.96 -8.97
N ARG A 128 13.05 3.17 -8.25
CA ARG A 128 12.27 2.07 -8.83
C ARG A 128 10.77 2.33 -8.87
N TYR A 129 10.21 2.97 -7.86
CA TYR A 129 8.78 3.13 -7.70
C TYR A 129 8.37 4.59 -7.85
N ARG A 130 7.29 4.80 -8.58
CA ARG A 130 6.74 6.14 -8.85
C ARG A 130 6.05 6.74 -7.62
N MET A 131 5.45 5.90 -6.80
CA MET A 131 4.70 6.31 -5.61
C MET A 131 5.02 5.40 -4.42
N ILE A 132 5.34 6.02 -3.29
CA ILE A 132 5.65 5.36 -2.01
C ILE A 132 4.75 5.95 -0.93
N PHE A 133 3.89 5.12 -0.34
CA PHE A 133 3.08 5.45 0.83
C PHE A 133 3.74 4.91 2.09
N VAL A 134 3.78 5.73 3.14
CA VAL A 134 4.29 5.33 4.45
C VAL A 134 3.20 5.58 5.49
N LEU A 135 2.70 4.49 6.07
CA LEU A 135 1.74 4.45 7.16
C LEU A 135 2.50 4.24 8.47
N ASP A 136 3.23 5.27 8.91
CA ASP A 136 4.02 5.22 10.14
C ASP A 136 3.29 5.94 11.29
N GLY A 137 3.02 5.22 12.37
CA GLY A 137 2.34 5.74 13.56
C GLY A 137 3.18 6.72 14.38
N MET A 138 4.47 6.89 14.07
CA MET A 138 5.38 7.78 14.81
C MET A 138 5.66 9.10 14.08
N LYS A 139 5.61 9.15 12.73
CA LYS A 139 5.76 10.37 11.89
C LYS A 139 5.23 10.12 10.46
N GLU A 140 4.45 11.04 9.93
CA GLU A 140 3.78 10.95 8.63
C GLU A 140 4.71 11.42 7.48
N VAL A 141 4.96 10.61 6.44
CA VAL A 141 5.79 11.04 5.28
C VAL A 141 5.41 10.38 3.95
N CYS A 142 5.12 11.17 2.91
CA CYS A 142 5.00 10.70 1.52
C CYS A 142 6.23 11.15 0.69
N TYR A 143 6.76 10.29 -0.19
CA TYR A 143 7.91 10.61 -1.05
C TYR A 143 7.56 10.49 -2.55
N TRP A 144 7.92 11.52 -3.34
CA TRP A 144 7.77 11.56 -4.80
C TRP A 144 9.11 11.69 -5.53
N GLY A 145 9.19 11.14 -6.75
CA GLY A 145 10.37 11.20 -7.63
C GLY A 145 10.73 12.62 -8.08
N LYS A 146 12.03 12.85 -8.27
CA LYS A 146 12.79 14.08 -8.01
C LYS A 146 12.58 15.34 -8.87
N ASP A 147 11.59 15.43 -9.75
CA ASP A 147 11.50 16.58 -10.67
C ASP A 147 10.35 17.56 -10.45
N ARG A 148 9.41 17.33 -9.51
CA ARG A 148 8.43 18.36 -9.12
C ARG A 148 8.03 18.25 -7.65
N LEU A 149 8.23 19.36 -6.95
CA LEU A 149 7.61 19.76 -5.69
C LEU A 149 7.94 18.93 -4.44
N ASN A 150 8.81 19.54 -3.62
CA ASN A 150 8.86 19.36 -2.18
C ASN A 150 7.48 19.67 -1.56
N THR A 151 6.63 18.67 -1.39
CA THR A 151 5.43 18.82 -0.57
C THR A 151 5.22 17.58 0.28
N TRP A 152 5.42 17.78 1.58
CA TRP A 152 5.19 16.83 2.66
C TRP A 152 3.69 16.71 2.90
N LEU A 153 3.13 15.51 2.81
CA LEU A 153 1.71 15.26 3.06
C LEU A 153 1.55 14.13 4.08
N ASN A 154 0.74 14.46 5.09
CA ASN A 154 0.50 13.74 6.32
C ASN A 154 -0.68 12.77 6.16
N CYS A 155 -0.51 11.49 6.50
CA CYS A 155 -1.57 10.47 6.40
C CYS A 155 -1.48 9.42 7.53
N VAL A 156 -2.12 9.68 8.69
CA VAL A 156 -2.57 8.64 9.62
C VAL A 156 -4.06 8.77 9.91
N ASN A 157 -4.82 7.73 9.57
CA ASN A 157 -5.82 7.06 10.43
C ASN A 157 -6.65 6.08 9.58
N PHE A 158 -6.19 4.85 9.43
CA PHE A 158 -6.98 3.82 8.74
C PHE A 158 -7.66 2.79 9.67
N VAL A 159 -7.21 2.57 10.93
CA VAL A 159 -7.60 1.33 11.65
C VAL A 159 -8.41 1.54 12.96
N SER A 160 -8.95 2.72 13.26
CA SER A 160 -9.71 2.92 14.52
C SER A 160 -11.21 3.21 14.39
N ARG A 161 -11.84 3.12 13.20
CA ARG A 161 -13.29 3.46 13.05
C ARG A 161 -14.14 2.58 12.12
N LEU A 162 -13.75 1.32 11.89
CA LEU A 162 -14.64 0.35 11.22
C LEU A 162 -15.37 -0.61 12.18
N ALA A 163 -15.42 -0.28 13.47
CA ALA A 163 -16.31 -0.92 14.44
C ALA A 163 -17.13 0.16 15.17
N CYS A 164 -18.28 0.49 14.59
CA CYS A 164 -19.54 0.96 15.19
C CYS A 164 -20.46 1.48 14.08
#